data_AF-A0A8S2SES1-F1
#
_entry.id   AF-A0A8S2SES1-F1
#
_cell.length_a   1.000
_cell.length_b   1.000
_cell.length_c   1.000
_cell.angle_alpha   90.00
_cell.angle_beta   90.00
_cell.angle_gamma   90.00
#
_symmetry.space_group_name_H-M   'P 1'
#
loop_
_entity.id
_entity.type
_entity.pdbx_description
1 polymer ?
#
loop_
_entity_poly.entity_id
_entity_poly.type
_entity_poly.pdbx_seq_one_letter_code
_entity_poly.pdbx_strand_id
1 'polypeptide(L)'
;QFVRDIQRVKLKNKQRLLTKFKDGYGLNINPASMFDVQIKRIHEYKRQLLNCLRVITLYNRIKDNTNIKTVPRTVIFGGKV
;
A
#
# COMPACT_ATOMS: atom_id res chain seq x y z
N GLN A 1 10.72 24.71 5.23
CA GLN A 1 9.45 24.61 5.97
C GLN A 1 8.40 23.80 5.21
N PHE A 2 7.96 24.26 4.03
CA PHE A 2 6.88 23.66 3.21
C PHE A 2 6.92 22.14 2.98
N VAL A 3 8.07 21.57 2.57
CA VAL A 3 8.17 20.12 2.29
C VAL A 3 7.88 19.27 3.53
N ARG A 4 8.33 19.71 4.72
CA ARG A 4 8.07 19.00 5.98
C ARG A 4 6.59 19.07 6.34
N ASP A 5 5.93 20.19 6.03
CA ASP A 5 4.50 20.36 6.28
C ASP A 5 3.66 19.45 5.36
N ILE A 6 4.03 19.32 4.08
CA ILE A 6 3.40 18.34 3.17
C ILE A 6 3.55 16.90 3.70
N GLN A 7 4.76 16.54 4.15
CA GLN A 7 5.01 15.21 4.72
C GLN A 7 4.15 14.95 5.95
N ARG A 8 4.00 15.95 6.84
CA ARG A 8 3.13 15.86 8.02
C ARG A 8 1.67 15.66 7.65
N VAL A 9 1.16 16.42 6.68
CA VAL A 9 -0.22 16.28 6.18
C VAL A 9 -0.43 14.90 5.56
N LYS A 10 0.52 14.41 4.76
CA LYS A 10 0.45 13.08 4.14
C LYS A 10 0.41 11.97 5.20
N LEU A 11 1.24 12.07 6.24
CA LEU A 11 1.25 11.11 7.35
C LEU A 11 -0.08 11.11 8.11
N LYS A 12 -0.62 12.29 8.43
CA LYS A 12 -1.93 12.42 9.09
C LYS A 12 -3.05 11.78 8.27
N ASN A 13 -3.04 11.95 6.95
CA ASN A 13 -4.01 11.32 6.05
C ASN A 13 -3.89 9.79 6.03
N LYS A 14 -2.66 9.25 6.08
CA LYS A 14 -2.45 7.79 6.21
C LYS A 14 -3.03 7.28 7.53
N GLN A 15 -2.72 7.94 8.64
CA GLN A 15 -3.24 7.54 9.96
C GLN A 15 -4.77 7.52 9.99
N ARG A 16 -5.43 8.53 9.42
CA ARG A 16 -6.90 8.58 9.30
C ARG A 16 -7.46 7.40 8.50
N LEU A 17 -6.79 6.98 7.43
CA LEU A 17 -7.18 5.79 6.67
C LEU A 17 -7.02 4.51 7.51
N LEU A 18 -5.92 4.40 8.25
CA LEU A 18 -5.65 3.24 9.08
C LEU A 18 -6.64 3.08 10.24
N THR A 19 -7.11 4.17 10.84
CA THR A 19 -8.21 4.11 11.82
C THR A 19 -9.43 3.40 11.24
N LYS A 20 -9.85 3.78 10.03
CA LYS A 20 -10.97 3.11 9.35
C LYS A 20 -10.71 1.62 9.07
N PHE A 21 -9.48 1.26 8.71
CA PHE A 21 -9.13 -0.14 8.46
C PHE A 21 -9.08 -0.97 9.74
N LYS A 22 -8.62 -0.38 10.84
CA LYS A 22 -8.63 -1.02 12.15
C LYS A 22 -10.07 -1.25 12.62
N ASP A 23 -10.92 -0.22 12.53
CA ASP A 23 -12.30 -0.29 13.00
C ASP A 23 -13.17 -1.22 12.13
N GLY A 24 -12.96 -1.20 10.81
CA GLY A 24 -13.77 -1.99 9.87
C GLY A 24 -13.28 -3.43 9.64
N TYR A 25 -11.98 -3.69 9.77
CA TYR A 25 -11.38 -4.97 9.37
C TYR A 25 -10.40 -5.55 10.40
N GLY A 26 -10.16 -4.87 11.53
CA GLY A 26 -9.21 -5.33 12.56
C GLY A 26 -7.74 -5.29 12.12
N LEU A 27 -7.42 -4.64 10.99
CA LEU A 27 -6.07 -4.65 10.42
C LEU A 27 -5.14 -3.63 11.12
N ASN A 28 -3.97 -4.10 11.56
CA ASN A 28 -2.91 -3.25 12.07
C ASN A 28 -1.79 -3.07 11.02
N ILE A 29 -1.68 -1.87 10.45
CA ILE A 29 -0.79 -1.58 9.32
C ILE A 29 0.19 -0.48 9.72
N ASN A 30 1.44 -0.58 9.23
CA ASN A 30 2.47 0.43 9.51
C ASN A 30 2.25 1.71 8.68
N PRO A 31 1.99 2.89 9.30
CA PRO A 31 1.80 4.17 8.59
C PRO A 31 3.07 4.71 7.91
N ALA A 32 4.25 4.27 8.35
CA ALA A 32 5.53 4.65 7.76
C ALA A 32 5.80 3.94 6.43
N SER A 33 5.10 2.84 6.15
CA SER A 33 5.21 2.14 4.86
C SER A 33 4.73 3.02 3.71
N MET A 34 5.25 2.79 2.51
CA MET A 34 4.74 3.41 1.30
C MET A 34 3.38 2.80 0.95
N PHE A 35 2.36 3.64 0.79
CA PHE A 35 1.02 3.20 0.41
C PHE A 35 0.94 3.19 -1.12
N ASP A 36 0.88 2.00 -1.70
CA ASP A 36 0.78 1.79 -3.14
C ASP A 36 -0.67 1.43 -3.46
N VAL A 37 -1.40 2.34 -4.10
CA VAL A 37 -2.87 2.30 -4.14
C VAL A 37 -3.37 2.22 -5.58
N GLN A 38 -4.09 1.15 -5.91
CA GLN A 38 -4.78 0.98 -7.19
C GLN A 38 -6.29 0.89 -6.95
N ILE A 39 -6.97 2.04 -7.05
CA ILE A 39 -8.43 2.14 -6.90
C ILE A 39 -9.07 2.46 -8.26
N LYS A 40 -9.89 1.54 -8.78
CA LYS A 40 -10.60 1.63 -10.07
C LYS A 40 -11.55 0.43 -10.24
N ARG A 41 -12.52 0.49 -11.16
CA ARG A 41 -13.36 -0.67 -11.53
C ARG A 41 -12.48 -1.90 -11.82
N ILE A 42 -12.91 -3.08 -11.39
CA ILE A 42 -12.15 -4.31 -11.60
C ILE A 42 -12.40 -4.78 -13.03
N HIS A 43 -11.35 -4.73 -13.85
CA HIS A 43 -11.44 -5.07 -15.27
C HIS A 43 -10.05 -5.41 -15.82
N GLU A 44 -9.96 -6.45 -16.63
CA GLU A 44 -8.71 -6.93 -17.24
C GLU A 44 -7.85 -5.83 -17.88
N TYR A 45 -8.41 -4.93 -18.70
CA TYR A 45 -7.64 -3.85 -19.34
C TYR A 45 -7.02 -2.87 -18.32
N LYS A 46 -7.57 -2.78 -17.11
CA LYS A 46 -7.05 -1.93 -16.03
C LYS A 46 -5.87 -2.58 -15.29
N ARG A 47 -5.51 -3.82 -15.65
CA ARG A 47 -4.30 -4.53 -15.26
C ARG A 47 -4.08 -4.61 -13.75
N GLN A 48 -5.14 -4.83 -12.96
CA GLN A 48 -5.00 -5.16 -11.54
C GLN A 48 -4.20 -6.46 -11.37
N LEU A 49 -4.44 -7.44 -12.25
CA LEU A 49 -3.70 -8.69 -12.29
C LEU A 49 -2.19 -8.47 -12.43
N LEU A 50 -1.77 -7.57 -13.32
CA LEU A 50 -0.35 -7.22 -13.49
C LEU A 50 0.25 -6.67 -12.19
N ASN A 51 -0.48 -5.82 -11.46
CA ASN A 51 -0.01 -5.31 -10.18
C ASN A 51 0.07 -6.43 -9.12
N CYS A 52 -0.90 -7.36 -9.08
CA CYS A 52 -0.83 -8.54 -8.21
C CYS A 52 0.40 -9.42 -8.51
N LEU A 53 0.70 -9.67 -9.79
CA LEU A 53 1.92 -10.38 -10.19
C LEU A 53 3.18 -9.67 -9.71
N ARG A 54 3.21 -8.32 -9.77
CA ARG A 54 4.32 -7.55 -9.21
C ARG A 54 4.45 -7.75 -7.69
N VAL A 55 3.35 -7.79 -6.95
CA VAL A 55 3.36 -8.04 -5.50
C VAL A 55 3.94 -9.42 -5.19
N ILE A 56 3.54 -10.44 -5.94
CA ILE A 56 4.08 -11.81 -5.79
C ILE A 56 5.59 -11.81 -6.03
N THR A 57 6.06 -11.14 -7.09
CA THR A 57 7.51 -11.04 -7.36
C THR A 57 8.27 -10.33 -6.23
N LEU A 58 7.72 -9.25 -5.66
CA LEU A 58 8.35 -8.58 -4.52
C LEU A 58 8.41 -9.48 -3.29
N TYR A 59 7.32 -10.20 -3.00
CA TYR A 59 7.27 -11.17 -1.92
C TYR A 59 8.32 -12.27 -2.10
N ASN A 60 8.42 -12.87 -3.29
CA ASN A 60 9.40 -13.92 -3.57
C ASN A 60 10.84 -13.42 -3.40
N ARG A 61 11.15 -12.19 -3.81
CA ARG A 61 12.49 -11.60 -3.61
C ARG A 61 12.84 -11.40 -2.13
N ILE A 62 11.87 -10.99 -1.31
CA ILE A 62 12.05 -10.85 0.14
C ILE A 62 12.23 -12.22 0.80
N LYS A 63 11.48 -13.21 0.34
CA LYS A 63 11.56 -14.59 0.83
C LYS A 63 12.91 -15.25 0.50
N ASP A 64 13.42 -15.00 -0.71
CA ASP A 64 14.69 -15.55 -1.20
C ASP A 64 15.92 -14.89 -0.53
N ASN A 65 15.87 -13.57 -0.29
CA ASN A 65 16.93 -12.86 0.42
C ASN A 65 16.33 -11.93 1.47
N THR A 66 16.33 -12.37 2.72
CA THR A 66 15.79 -11.59 3.85
C THR A 66 16.58 -10.32 4.16
N ASN A 67 17.83 -10.20 3.69
CA ASN A 67 18.68 -9.02 3.87
C ASN A 67 18.53 -7.99 2.75
N ILE A 68 17.62 -8.23 1.79
CA ILE A 68 17.39 -7.29 0.69
C ILE A 68 16.86 -5.95 1.23
N LYS A 69 17.56 -4.86 0.91
CA LYS A 69 17.13 -3.50 1.26
C LYS A 69 15.93 -3.12 0.40
N THR A 70 14.73 -3.19 0.97
CA THR A 70 13.49 -2.74 0.31
C THR A 70 12.72 -1.77 1.19
N VAL A 71 12.04 -0.82 0.57
CA VAL A 71 11.11 0.07 1.27
C VAL A 71 9.87 -0.74 1.65
N PRO A 72 9.42 -0.75 2.92
CA PRO A 72 8.17 -1.39 3.32
C PRO A 72 6.99 -0.80 2.54
N ARG A 73 6.11 -1.66 2.01
CA ARG A 73 4.95 -1.23 1.21
C ARG A 73 3.66 -1.85 1.73
N THR A 74 2.61 -1.06 1.76
CA THR A 74 1.23 -1.52 1.91
C THR A 74 0.56 -1.35 0.55
N VAL A 75 0.19 -2.45 -0.10
CA VAL A 75 -0.49 -2.43 -1.39
C VAL A 75 -2.00 -2.49 -1.16
N ILE A 76 -2.73 -1.51 -1.67
CA ILE A 76 -4.17 -1.33 -1.43
C ILE A 76 -4.89 -1.38 -2.77
N PHE A 77 -5.80 -2.33 -2.91
CA PHE A 77 -6.71 -2.42 -4.05
C PHE A 77 -8.11 -1.96 -3.64
N GLY A 78 -8.83 -1.31 -4.56
CA GLY A 78 -10.23 -0.97 -4.36
C GLY A 78 -10.97 -0.88 -5.68
N GLY A 79 -12.16 -1.46 -5.76
CA GLY A 79 -12.93 -1.47 -6.98
C GLY A 79 -14.20 -2.32 -6.85
N LYS A 80 -15.13 -2.08 -7.75
CA LYS A 80 -16.27 -2.97 -8.02
C LYS A 80 -16.13 -3.47 -9.45
N VAL A 81 -16.67 -4.67 -9.71
CA VAL A 81 -16.76 -5.23 -11.06
C VAL A 81 -17.69 -4.35 -11.91
#